data_AF-A0A9E5GZJ4-F1
#
_entry.id   AF-A0A9E5GZJ4-F1
#
_cell.length_a   1.000
_cell.length_b   1.000
_cell.length_c   1.000
_cell.angle_alpha   90.00
_cell.angle_beta   90.00
_cell.angle_gamma   90.00
#
_symmetry.space_group_name_H-M   'P 1'
#
loop_
_entity.id
_entity.type
_entity.pdbx_description
1 polymer ?
#
loop_
_entity_poly.entity_id
_entity_poly.type
_entity_poly.pdbx_seq_one_letter_code
_entity_poly.pdbx_strand_id
1 'polypeptide(L)'
;MFAFPNSGSGRAHGYVLEWEGDAVLGPTTGSDILSGGDGSDILFGTDGIQDTFLFLSGETGIDEINNLTVAENDAIDISDLLTGYTGADSDINDFVRFTNSGANSLLQVDANGTTGGENFVTIAQVNGVNDLDAAALLHSGGIIV
;
A
#
# COMPACT_ATOMS: atom_id res chain seq x y z
N MET A 1 7.05 -4.94 -31.87
CA MET A 1 7.92 -3.78 -31.59
C MET A 1 7.13 -2.53 -31.93
N PHE A 2 6.45 -1.95 -30.95
CA PHE A 2 5.74 -0.69 -31.11
C PHE A 2 6.51 0.36 -30.30
N ALA A 3 6.98 1.39 -31.00
CA ALA A 3 7.67 2.53 -30.39
C ALA A 3 6.65 3.63 -30.12
N PHE A 4 6.63 4.17 -28.90
CA PHE A 4 5.91 5.39 -28.59
C PHE A 4 6.81 6.60 -28.89
N PRO A 5 6.31 7.65 -29.55
CA PRO A 5 7.10 8.84 -29.83
C PRO A 5 7.30 9.64 -28.54
N ASN A 6 8.54 10.05 -28.27
CA ASN A 6 8.88 10.96 -27.19
C ASN A 6 8.49 12.39 -27.60
N SER A 7 7.52 12.99 -26.91
CA SER A 7 7.24 14.43 -26.99
C SER A 7 7.40 15.10 -25.62
N GLY A 8 8.64 15.53 -25.35
CA GLY A 8 9.06 16.74 -24.66
C GLY A 8 8.11 17.47 -23.70
N SER A 9 8.63 17.67 -22.49
CA SER A 9 8.46 18.86 -21.61
C SER A 9 7.04 19.24 -21.18
N GLY A 10 6.52 18.43 -20.26
CA GLY A 10 5.47 18.77 -19.31
C GLY A 10 5.39 17.57 -18.39
N ARG A 11 5.40 17.76 -17.06
CA ARG A 11 5.45 16.69 -16.04
C ARG A 11 4.83 15.41 -16.58
N ALA A 12 5.69 14.43 -16.90
CA ALA A 12 5.22 13.13 -17.32
C ALA A 12 4.57 12.52 -16.09
N HIS A 13 3.28 12.79 -15.90
CA HIS A 13 2.44 11.92 -15.12
C HIS A 13 2.35 10.64 -15.95
N GLY A 14 3.34 9.77 -15.77
CA GLY A 14 3.23 8.38 -16.16
C GLY A 14 2.14 7.82 -15.27
N TYR A 15 0.95 7.62 -15.83
CA TYR A 15 -0.06 6.82 -15.15
C TYR A 15 0.39 5.38 -15.34
N VAL A 16 1.04 4.81 -14.33
CA VAL A 16 0.97 3.37 -14.18
C VAL A 16 -0.43 3.12 -13.62
N LEU A 17 -1.35 2.76 -14.49
CA LEU A 17 -2.53 2.04 -14.04
C LEU A 17 -2.05 0.60 -13.93
N GLU A 18 -1.58 0.21 -12.75
CA GLU A 18 -1.44 -1.20 -12.40
C GLU A 18 -2.82 -1.80 -12.14
N TRP A 19 -3.66 -1.69 -13.15
CA TRP A 19 -4.58 -2.76 -13.38
C TRP A 19 -3.74 -3.80 -14.09
N GLU A 20 -3.49 -4.95 -13.48
CA GLU A 20 -3.09 -6.17 -14.19
C GLU A 20 -3.75 -6.10 -15.58
N GLY A 21 -2.97 -6.04 -16.65
CA GLY A 21 -3.49 -5.69 -17.99
C GLY A 21 -4.60 -6.60 -18.51
N ASP A 22 -4.92 -7.68 -17.79
CA ASP A 22 -6.06 -8.57 -17.97
C ASP A 22 -7.42 -7.91 -17.66
N ALA A 23 -7.45 -6.95 -16.73
CA ALA A 23 -8.69 -6.36 -16.28
C ALA A 23 -9.26 -5.28 -17.22
N VAL A 24 -8.50 -4.91 -18.26
CA VAL A 24 -9.00 -4.17 -19.42
C VAL A 24 -10.03 -5.00 -20.22
N LEU A 25 -10.16 -6.32 -19.99
CA LEU A 25 -10.96 -7.23 -20.82
C LEU A 25 -12.09 -8.01 -20.10
N GLY A 26 -12.37 -7.78 -18.80
CA GLY A 26 -13.52 -8.37 -18.10
C GLY A 26 -13.57 -8.03 -16.61
N PRO A 27 -14.71 -8.26 -15.91
CA PRO A 27 -14.74 -8.17 -14.45
C PRO A 27 -13.75 -9.19 -13.89
N THR A 28 -12.73 -8.73 -13.17
CA THR A 28 -11.85 -9.57 -12.38
C THR A 28 -12.71 -10.28 -11.35
N THR A 29 -12.74 -11.61 -11.42
CA THR A 29 -13.36 -12.44 -10.40
C THR A 29 -12.24 -13.09 -9.61
N GLY A 30 -11.99 -12.61 -8.39
CA GLY A 30 -10.92 -13.11 -7.56
C GLY A 30 -10.26 -11.99 -6.78
N SER A 31 -9.60 -12.35 -5.69
CA SER A 31 -8.77 -11.43 -4.92
C SER A 31 -7.52 -11.07 -5.69
N ASP A 32 -7.19 -9.78 -5.76
CA ASP A 32 -6.01 -9.30 -6.45
C ASP A 32 -4.85 -9.01 -5.47
N ILE A 33 -3.62 -9.11 -5.96
CA ILE A 33 -2.42 -8.63 -5.28
C ILE A 33 -1.87 -7.49 -6.15
N LEU A 34 -1.83 -6.27 -5.63
CA LEU A 34 -1.47 -5.04 -6.35
C LEU A 34 -0.18 -4.46 -5.78
N SER A 35 0.80 -4.12 -6.64
CA SER A 35 2.15 -3.70 -6.21
C SER A 35 2.71 -2.62 -7.12
N GLY A 36 2.49 -1.35 -6.77
CA GLY A 36 2.79 -0.18 -7.63
C GLY A 36 4.23 -0.09 -8.15
N GLY A 37 5.18 -0.71 -7.46
CA GLY A 37 6.58 -0.72 -7.86
C GLY A 37 7.30 0.59 -7.50
N ASP A 38 8.27 0.97 -8.32
CA ASP A 38 8.98 2.23 -8.16
C ASP A 38 8.14 3.39 -8.71
N GLY A 39 7.77 4.33 -7.85
CA GLY A 39 6.96 5.47 -8.25
C GLY A 39 6.01 5.93 -7.16
N SER A 40 5.25 6.97 -7.46
CA SER A 40 4.07 7.29 -6.67
C SER A 40 2.89 6.87 -7.51
N ASP A 41 2.29 5.76 -7.13
CA ASP A 41 1.32 5.04 -7.94
C ASP A 41 -0.09 5.18 -7.36
N ILE A 42 -1.09 4.94 -8.20
CA ILE A 42 -2.50 5.01 -7.79
C ILE A 42 -3.06 3.59 -7.86
N LEU A 43 -3.33 3.02 -6.69
CA LEU A 43 -3.77 1.63 -6.55
C LEU A 43 -5.28 1.57 -6.32
N PHE A 44 -5.94 0.72 -7.11
CA PHE A 44 -7.37 0.43 -7.03
C PHE A 44 -7.56 -1.09 -6.97
N GLY A 45 -8.10 -1.58 -5.87
CA GLY A 45 -8.65 -2.93 -5.76
C GLY A 45 -9.94 -3.12 -6.56
N THR A 46 -10.45 -4.35 -6.56
CA THR A 46 -11.74 -4.74 -7.12
C THR A 46 -12.83 -4.66 -6.05
N ASP A 47 -13.79 -3.73 -6.21
CA ASP A 47 -14.90 -3.55 -5.27
C ASP A 47 -15.65 -4.86 -4.95
N GLY A 48 -15.91 -5.11 -3.66
CA GLY A 48 -16.71 -6.25 -3.20
C GLY A 48 -15.94 -7.56 -3.08
N ILE A 49 -14.63 -7.55 -3.29
CA ILE A 49 -13.73 -8.70 -3.16
C ILE A 49 -12.54 -8.25 -2.30
N GLN A 50 -11.93 -9.19 -1.57
CA GLN A 50 -10.71 -8.93 -0.82
C GLN A 50 -9.54 -8.66 -1.77
N ASP A 51 -8.82 -7.57 -1.59
CA ASP A 51 -7.56 -7.29 -2.27
C ASP A 51 -6.37 -7.16 -1.33
N THR A 52 -5.17 -7.32 -1.85
CA THR A 52 -3.91 -7.13 -1.11
C THR A 52 -3.05 -6.07 -1.79
N PHE A 53 -2.78 -4.97 -1.10
CA PHE A 53 -1.85 -3.94 -1.52
C PHE A 53 -0.45 -4.28 -0.99
N LEU A 54 0.43 -4.74 -1.88
CA LEU A 54 1.77 -5.26 -1.58
C LEU A 54 2.81 -4.14 -1.73
N PHE A 55 3.65 -3.99 -0.72
CA PHE A 55 4.80 -3.10 -0.71
C PHE A 55 6.09 -3.90 -0.54
N LEU A 56 7.04 -3.68 -1.44
CA LEU A 56 8.30 -4.41 -1.49
C LEU A 56 9.48 -3.54 -1.08
N SER A 57 10.51 -4.19 -0.52
CA SER A 57 11.72 -3.52 -0.10
C SER A 57 12.45 -2.89 -1.30
N GLY A 58 12.80 -1.61 -1.16
CA GLY A 58 13.53 -0.86 -2.18
C GLY A 58 12.66 -0.08 -3.15
N GLU A 59 11.34 -0.24 -3.10
CA GLU A 59 10.40 0.64 -3.80
C GLU A 59 10.52 2.09 -3.29
N THR A 60 10.21 3.05 -4.17
CA THR A 60 10.38 4.47 -3.88
C THR A 60 9.14 5.26 -4.25
N GLY A 61 8.77 6.25 -3.42
CA GLY A 61 7.62 7.12 -3.67
C GLY A 61 6.55 6.96 -2.59
N ILE A 62 5.38 7.56 -2.82
CA ILE A 62 4.24 7.50 -1.90
C ILE A 62 3.00 7.16 -2.73
N ASP A 63 2.44 5.98 -2.50
CA ASP A 63 1.28 5.51 -3.26
C ASP A 63 -0.04 6.06 -2.74
N GLU A 64 -1.06 6.02 -3.58
CA GLU A 64 -2.44 6.37 -3.26
C GLU A 64 -3.35 5.15 -3.37
N ILE A 65 -3.76 4.59 -2.23
CA ILE A 65 -4.71 3.48 -2.13
C ILE A 65 -6.13 4.06 -2.08
N ASN A 66 -6.97 3.77 -3.07
CA ASN A 66 -8.26 4.45 -3.21
C ASN A 66 -9.48 3.73 -2.62
N ASN A 67 -9.41 2.42 -2.42
CA ASN A 67 -10.56 1.62 -2.00
C ASN A 67 -10.22 0.53 -0.98
N LEU A 68 -9.34 0.84 -0.02
CA LEU A 68 -9.09 -0.04 1.12
C LEU A 68 -10.36 -0.20 1.97
N THR A 69 -10.99 -1.36 1.90
CA THR A 69 -12.26 -1.66 2.56
C THR A 69 -12.07 -2.76 3.59
N VAL A 70 -11.98 -2.35 4.86
CA VAL A 70 -11.89 -3.29 6.02
C VAL A 70 -13.06 -4.28 6.05
N ALA A 71 -14.24 -3.88 5.58
CA ALA A 71 -15.42 -4.76 5.52
C ALA A 71 -15.29 -5.88 4.46
N GLU A 72 -14.45 -5.68 3.44
CA GLU A 72 -14.18 -6.65 2.36
C GLU A 72 -12.95 -7.50 2.68
N ASN A 73 -12.29 -7.22 3.81
CA ASN A 73 -11.04 -7.82 4.28
C ASN A 73 -9.84 -7.48 3.41
N ASP A 74 -9.84 -6.30 2.80
CA ASP A 74 -8.65 -5.81 2.12
C ASP A 74 -7.47 -5.72 3.08
N ALA A 75 -6.29 -6.03 2.55
CA ALA A 75 -5.06 -6.12 3.32
C ALA A 75 -3.97 -5.23 2.72
N ILE A 76 -3.12 -4.72 3.59
CA ILE A 76 -1.84 -4.10 3.23
C ILE A 76 -0.73 -5.06 3.64
N ASP A 77 0.02 -5.57 2.66
CA ASP A 77 1.17 -6.43 2.89
C ASP A 77 2.46 -5.61 2.84
N ILE A 78 3.11 -5.57 3.99
CA ILE A 78 4.38 -4.86 4.23
C ILE A 78 5.43 -5.83 4.81
N SER A 79 5.20 -7.14 4.70
CA SER A 79 6.07 -8.18 5.24
C SER A 79 7.50 -8.10 4.70
N ASP A 80 7.67 -7.67 3.45
CA ASP A 80 8.99 -7.48 2.85
C ASP A 80 9.72 -6.22 3.36
N LEU A 81 9.01 -5.26 3.98
CA LEU A 81 9.60 -4.03 4.51
C LEU A 81 10.20 -4.20 5.90
N LEU A 82 9.66 -5.11 6.71
CA LEU A 82 9.98 -5.19 8.13
C LEU A 82 11.18 -6.10 8.40
N THR A 83 12.09 -5.60 9.23
CA THR A 83 13.27 -6.32 9.71
C THR A 83 13.20 -6.47 11.22
N GLY A 84 13.25 -7.71 11.70
CA GLY A 84 13.23 -8.02 13.13
C GLY A 84 11.83 -8.08 13.77
N TYR A 85 10.76 -7.93 12.99
CA TYR A 85 9.41 -8.25 13.45
C TYR A 85 9.27 -9.78 13.62
N THR A 86 8.78 -10.22 14.78
CA THR A 86 8.65 -11.65 15.12
C THR A 86 7.25 -12.06 15.56
N GLY A 87 6.28 -11.14 15.48
CA GLY A 87 4.89 -11.34 15.91
C GLY A 87 4.72 -11.44 17.41
N ALA A 88 5.21 -12.53 18.03
CA ALA A 88 4.97 -12.82 19.45
C ALA A 88 5.70 -11.85 20.42
N ASP A 89 6.88 -11.36 20.03
CA ASP A 89 7.74 -10.51 20.86
C ASP A 89 7.85 -9.07 20.32
N SER A 90 7.02 -8.70 19.36
CA SER A 90 7.05 -7.39 18.68
C SER A 90 5.71 -6.68 18.84
N ASP A 91 5.73 -5.37 19.14
CA ASP A 91 4.54 -4.51 19.00
C ASP A 91 4.51 -3.96 17.58
N ILE A 92 3.44 -4.21 16.83
CA ILE A 92 3.30 -3.69 15.46
C ILE A 92 3.33 -2.16 15.42
N ASN A 93 2.95 -1.47 16.50
CA ASN A 93 2.99 -0.01 16.56
C ASN A 93 4.42 0.55 16.64
N ASP A 94 5.41 -0.29 16.94
CA ASP A 94 6.83 0.08 16.82
C ASP A 94 7.27 0.18 15.35
N PHE A 95 6.57 -0.54 14.45
CA PHE A 95 6.94 -0.67 13.04
C PHE A 95 5.99 0.06 12.09
N VAL A 96 4.72 0.20 12.45
CA VAL A 96 3.68 0.70 11.55
C VAL A 96 2.72 1.60 12.30
N ARG A 97 2.36 2.71 11.66
CA ARG A 97 1.27 3.56 12.16
C ARG A 97 0.50 4.20 11.03
N PHE A 98 -0.74 4.55 11.33
CA PHE A 98 -1.56 5.43 10.50
C PHE A 98 -1.71 6.79 11.16
N THR A 99 -1.63 7.84 10.36
CA THR A 99 -1.92 9.20 10.82
C THR A 99 -2.94 9.86 9.91
N ASN A 100 -4.02 10.39 10.47
CA ASN A 100 -5.05 11.09 9.69
C ASN A 100 -4.47 12.34 9.01
N SER A 101 -4.85 12.54 7.75
CA SER A 101 -4.55 13.67 6.89
C SER A 101 -5.83 14.10 6.17
N GLY A 102 -6.61 14.96 6.82
CA GLY A 102 -7.91 15.38 6.32
C GLY A 102 -8.93 14.23 6.30
N ALA A 103 -9.33 13.79 5.11
CA ALA A 103 -10.23 12.65 4.92
C ALA A 103 -9.50 11.31 4.69
N ASN A 104 -8.16 11.34 4.70
CA ASN A 104 -7.29 10.24 4.31
C ASN A 104 -6.43 9.80 5.50
N SER A 105 -5.83 8.62 5.43
CA SER A 105 -4.80 8.16 6.37
C SER A 105 -3.45 8.05 5.67
N LEU A 106 -2.37 8.43 6.35
CA LEU A 106 -1.01 8.17 5.87
C LEU A 106 -0.51 6.89 6.54
N LEU A 107 -0.14 5.89 5.74
CA LEU A 107 0.58 4.70 6.18
C LEU A 107 2.06 5.05 6.34
N GLN A 108 2.58 4.88 7.54
CA GLN A 108 3.98 5.12 7.85
C GLN A 108 4.64 3.87 8.43
N VAL A 109 5.85 3.58 7.97
CA VAL A 109 6.61 2.39 8.34
C VAL A 109 7.97 2.78 8.90
N ASP A 110 8.32 2.16 10.02
CA ASP A 110 9.66 2.10 10.60
C ASP A 110 10.20 0.67 10.42
N ALA A 111 11.06 0.49 9.42
CA ALA A 111 11.45 -0.84 8.93
C ALA A 111 12.17 -1.72 9.97
N ASN A 112 12.80 -1.13 10.98
CA ASN A 112 13.53 -1.86 12.02
C ASN A 112 12.95 -1.62 13.42
N GLY A 113 11.73 -1.10 13.47
CA GLY A 113 11.04 -0.71 14.69
C GLY A 113 11.82 0.32 15.49
N THR A 114 11.73 0.29 16.82
CA THR A 114 12.40 1.27 17.69
C THR A 114 13.95 1.18 17.72
N THR A 115 14.56 0.32 16.90
CA THR A 115 16.02 0.13 16.85
C THR A 115 16.72 1.37 16.32
N GLY A 116 17.35 2.13 17.21
CA GLY A 116 18.01 3.39 16.86
C GLY A 116 17.10 4.63 16.97
N GLY A 117 15.90 4.46 17.56
CA GLY A 117 14.88 5.50 17.68
C GLY A 117 13.83 5.42 16.58
N GLU A 118 12.71 6.10 16.76
CA GLU A 118 11.62 6.12 15.79
C GLU A 118 12.04 6.84 14.49
N ASN A 119 11.87 6.16 13.35
CA ASN A 119 12.17 6.67 12.01
C ASN A 119 11.08 6.28 11.00
N PHE A 120 9.84 6.65 11.31
CA PHE A 120 8.69 6.42 10.43
C PHE A 120 8.79 7.20 9.11
N VAL A 121 8.68 6.48 7.99
CA VAL A 121 8.61 7.02 6.63
C VAL A 121 7.20 6.79 6.08
N THR A 122 6.59 7.81 5.50
CA THR A 122 5.32 7.64 4.77
C THR A 122 5.56 6.90 3.48
N ILE A 123 4.85 5.79 3.26
CA ILE A 123 4.93 4.97 2.04
C ILE A 123 3.64 4.99 1.22
N ALA A 124 2.50 5.30 1.85
CA ALA A 124 1.24 5.39 1.14
C ALA A 124 0.25 6.33 1.84
N GLN A 125 -0.71 6.81 1.07
CA GLN A 125 -1.92 7.46 1.52
C GLN A 125 -3.13 6.57 1.20
N VAL A 126 -3.94 6.29 2.20
CA VAL A 126 -5.24 5.63 2.05
C VAL A 126 -6.32 6.70 1.94
N ASN A 127 -6.97 6.78 0.79
CA ASN A 127 -7.95 7.82 0.49
C ASN A 127 -9.31 7.50 1.12
N GLY A 128 -9.95 8.50 1.73
CA GLY A 128 -11.32 8.38 2.24
C GLY A 128 -11.49 7.55 3.51
N VAL A 129 -10.40 7.04 4.10
CA VAL A 129 -10.42 6.26 5.34
C VAL A 129 -9.60 6.97 6.41
N ASN A 130 -10.15 7.05 7.62
CA ASN A 130 -9.53 7.66 8.80
C ASN A 130 -9.57 6.68 9.98
N ASP A 131 -8.81 7.00 11.02
CA ASP A 131 -8.83 6.29 12.31
C ASP A 131 -8.47 4.80 12.18
N LEU A 132 -7.59 4.49 11.22
CA LEU A 132 -6.98 3.17 11.08
C LEU A 132 -6.02 2.92 12.25
N ASP A 133 -6.07 1.71 12.79
CA ASP A 133 -5.22 1.26 13.89
C ASP A 133 -4.43 0.04 13.44
N ALA A 134 -3.10 0.11 13.50
CA ALA A 134 -2.23 -0.94 12.97
C ALA A 134 -2.41 -2.26 13.72
N ALA A 135 -2.61 -2.22 15.04
CA ALA A 135 -2.83 -3.41 15.85
C ALA A 135 -4.18 -4.07 15.57
N ALA A 136 -5.25 -3.29 15.42
CA ALA A 136 -6.57 -3.78 15.05
C ALA A 136 -6.55 -4.42 13.66
N LEU A 137 -5.90 -3.77 12.69
CA LEU A 137 -5.76 -4.29 11.33
C LEU A 137 -4.92 -5.55 11.28
N LEU A 138 -3.81 -5.62 12.03
CA LEU A 138 -3.04 -6.85 12.14
C LEU A 138 -3.89 -8.00 12.69
N HIS A 139 -4.69 -7.74 13.73
CA HIS A 139 -5.56 -8.76 14.32
C HIS A 139 -6.67 -9.22 13.35
N SER A 140 -7.20 -8.33 12.52
CA SER A 140 -8.23 -8.64 11.53
C SER A 140 -7.69 -9.17 10.20
N GLY A 141 -6.36 -9.18 10.01
CA GLY A 141 -5.71 -9.54 8.75
C GLY A 141 -5.67 -8.42 7.70
N GLY A 142 -6.01 -7.18 8.07
CA GLY A 142 -5.88 -5.99 7.21
C GLY A 142 -4.46 -5.43 7.12
N ILE A 143 -3.54 -5.93 7.96
CA ILE A 143 -2.09 -5.79 7.78
C ILE A 143 -1.47 -7.19 7.78
N ILE A 144 -0.57 -7.42 6.83
CA ILE A 144 0.25 -8.62 6.71
C ILE A 144 1.72 -8.22 6.90
N VAL A 145 2.42 -8.94 7.78
CA VAL A 145 3.79 -8.71 8.25
C VAL A 145 4.53 -10.01 8.51
#